data_AF-A0A3B0UDW1-F1
#
_entry.id   AF-A0A3B0UDW1-F1
#
_cell.length_a   1.000
_cell.length_b   1.000
_cell.length_c   1.000
_cell.angle_alpha   90.00
_cell.angle_beta   90.00
_cell.angle_gamma   90.00
#
_symmetry.space_group_name_H-M   'P 1'
#
loop_
_entity.id
_entity.type
_entity.pdbx_description
1 polymer ?
#
loop_
_entity_poly.entity_id
_entity_poly.type
_entity_poly.pdbx_seq_one_letter_code
_entity_poly.pdbx_strand_id
1 'polypeptide(L)'
;MVVSIAVYSIIGSGSSSPFTNHWEQAIPHQVVPEGLTSLSSKECGSCHKDHYEEWNTSTHSMAWKDLQFQAEIAKETSPYMCINCHIPLQNQQEYIITGLEDGDLYKPIKHKNPEFDADLQQEGINCASCHVRDGAIISLTVSNRAPHKSVQDKNHLSEQLCISCHNAVAVVTPELVCTFETGDEWKAGPFAETMNCKTCHMPAIHRPIAEDAPERKSRMHYFMGSGIPKLDGLKPKRLDGLVYEFLDMKSSYNVEDSVILKTEVVNKLAGHRVPTGDPERFIITKLSVFNASNGQLVAVDSFRIGEHWEWYPVAKKIADNNLYPGENRLYQIAALLPAGKYSFELKAFKYRTTEEMIKYNKLGDSYPSHIQFFEKTISFEVN
;
A
#
# COMPACT_ATOMS: atom_id res chain seq x y z
N MET A 1 46.68 -38.99 -45.50
CA MET A 1 46.52 -38.58 -44.10
C MET A 1 45.70 -37.30 -44.12
N VAL A 2 44.38 -37.41 -43.93
CA VAL A 2 43.42 -36.30 -44.02
C VAL A 2 43.26 -35.75 -42.61
N VAL A 3 43.68 -34.51 -42.37
CA VAL A 3 43.47 -33.82 -41.09
C VAL A 3 42.24 -32.94 -41.25
N SER A 4 41.11 -33.41 -40.72
CA SER A 4 39.90 -32.62 -40.55
C SER A 4 40.12 -31.61 -39.42
N ILE A 5 40.01 -30.32 -39.73
CA ILE A 5 39.92 -29.26 -38.72
C ILE A 5 38.44 -29.15 -38.33
N ALA A 6 38.11 -29.62 -37.13
CA ALA A 6 36.82 -29.37 -36.52
C ALA A 6 36.82 -27.95 -35.93
N VAL A 7 36.07 -27.05 -36.57
CA VAL A 7 35.73 -25.74 -35.98
C VAL A 7 34.59 -25.99 -34.99
N TYR A 8 34.92 -26.02 -33.69
CA TYR A 8 33.90 -25.93 -32.65
C TYR A 8 33.43 -24.48 -32.57
N SER A 9 32.21 -24.22 -33.04
CA SER A 9 31.49 -23.00 -32.71
C SER A 9 31.27 -22.96 -31.20
N ILE A 10 31.89 -21.98 -30.53
CA ILE A 10 31.57 -21.60 -29.16
C ILE A 10 30.17 -20.99 -29.21
N ILE A 11 29.17 -21.78 -28.81
CA ILE A 11 27.84 -21.26 -28.51
C ILE A 11 28.02 -20.34 -27.29
N GLY A 12 27.72 -19.05 -27.46
CA GLY A 12 27.87 -18.04 -26.42
C GLY A 12 27.12 -18.43 -25.16
N SER A 13 27.86 -18.59 -24.06
CA SER A 13 27.33 -18.61 -22.71
C SER A 13 26.86 -17.19 -22.38
N GLY A 14 25.55 -16.93 -22.46
CA GLY A 14 24.98 -15.73 -21.85
C GLY A 14 25.40 -15.66 -20.38
N SER A 15 25.89 -14.52 -19.94
CA SER A 15 26.36 -14.35 -18.56
C SER A 15 25.16 -14.20 -17.64
N SER A 16 25.01 -15.08 -16.65
CA SER A 16 24.02 -14.91 -15.58
C SER A 16 24.52 -13.86 -14.59
N SER A 17 23.80 -12.74 -14.48
CA SER A 17 24.11 -11.70 -13.48
C SER A 17 23.39 -11.99 -12.16
N PRO A 18 24.05 -11.81 -10.99
CA PRO A 18 23.39 -11.94 -9.70
C PRO A 18 22.43 -10.78 -9.45
N PHE A 19 21.41 -11.00 -8.63
CA PHE A 19 20.51 -9.95 -8.16
C PHE A 19 21.26 -8.91 -7.33
N THR A 20 20.91 -7.65 -7.51
CA THR A 20 21.55 -6.48 -6.88
C THR A 20 20.60 -5.75 -5.92
N ASN A 21 19.29 -5.88 -6.11
CA ASN A 21 18.28 -5.22 -5.29
C ASN A 21 17.55 -6.20 -4.38
N HIS A 22 17.10 -5.73 -3.21
CA HIS A 22 16.40 -6.59 -2.25
C HIS A 22 15.04 -7.10 -2.75
N TRP A 23 14.37 -6.33 -3.61
CA TRP A 23 13.07 -6.68 -4.21
C TRP A 23 13.17 -7.62 -5.43
N GLU A 24 14.38 -7.94 -5.89
CA GLU A 24 14.59 -8.93 -6.97
C GLU A 24 14.48 -10.38 -6.46
N GLN A 25 14.53 -10.59 -5.15
CA GLN A 25 14.55 -11.92 -4.55
C GLN A 25 13.25 -12.21 -3.79
N ALA A 26 12.69 -13.39 -4.04
CA ALA A 26 11.70 -13.96 -3.14
C ALA A 26 12.37 -14.36 -1.82
N ILE A 27 11.60 -14.44 -0.74
CA ILE A 27 12.01 -15.16 0.45
C ILE A 27 12.21 -16.63 0.04
N PRO A 28 13.40 -17.21 0.26
CA PRO A 28 13.67 -18.60 -0.11
C PRO A 28 12.65 -19.56 0.48
N HIS A 29 12.52 -20.73 -0.14
CA HIS A 29 11.60 -21.77 0.32
C HIS A 29 11.70 -21.99 1.83
N GLN A 30 10.57 -21.90 2.51
CA GLN A 30 10.46 -22.14 3.94
C GLN A 30 9.91 -23.53 4.18
N VAL A 31 10.56 -24.25 5.10
CA VAL A 31 10.04 -25.52 5.62
C VAL A 31 8.98 -25.25 6.68
N VAL A 32 7.98 -26.13 6.76
CA VAL A 32 6.97 -26.07 7.83
C VAL A 32 7.67 -26.28 9.18
N PRO A 33 7.56 -25.33 10.13
CA PRO A 33 8.13 -25.51 11.47
C PRO A 33 7.60 -26.77 12.16
N GLU A 34 8.45 -27.45 12.91
CA GLU A 34 8.04 -28.60 13.73
C GLU A 34 6.84 -28.23 14.63
N GLY A 35 5.86 -29.12 14.71
CA GLY A 35 4.63 -28.91 15.48
C GLY A 35 3.51 -28.18 14.73
N LEU A 36 3.75 -27.78 13.47
CA LEU A 36 2.73 -27.27 12.54
C LEU A 36 2.55 -28.25 11.37
N THR A 37 1.40 -28.16 10.70
CA THR A 37 1.09 -29.01 9.53
C THR A 37 1.21 -28.29 8.19
N SER A 38 1.18 -26.95 8.17
CA SER A 38 1.34 -26.15 6.96
C SER A 38 1.82 -24.72 7.24
N LEU A 39 2.18 -23.99 6.18
CA LEU A 39 2.48 -22.55 6.22
C LEU A 39 1.23 -21.66 6.04
N SER A 40 0.05 -22.24 5.88
CA SER A 40 -1.20 -21.50 5.71
C SER A 40 -1.50 -20.68 6.95
N SER A 41 -1.94 -19.43 6.77
CA SER A 41 -2.42 -18.60 7.86
C SER A 41 -3.58 -19.26 8.63
N LYS A 42 -4.36 -20.15 7.99
CA LYS A 42 -5.43 -20.90 8.65
C LYS A 42 -4.91 -21.85 9.73
N GLU A 43 -3.75 -22.46 9.51
CA GLU A 43 -3.08 -23.28 10.52
C GLU A 43 -2.72 -22.43 11.74
N CYS A 44 -2.13 -21.25 11.50
CA CYS A 44 -1.83 -20.30 12.57
C CYS A 44 -3.10 -19.84 13.31
N GLY A 45 -4.18 -19.61 12.58
CA GLY A 45 -5.48 -19.16 13.09
C GLY A 45 -6.21 -20.18 13.97
N SER A 46 -5.80 -21.45 13.96
CA SER A 46 -6.33 -22.47 14.88
C SER A 46 -6.03 -22.12 16.35
N CYS A 47 -4.88 -21.50 16.61
CA CYS A 47 -4.47 -21.02 17.94
C CYS A 47 -4.50 -19.49 18.05
N HIS A 48 -4.10 -18.76 17.00
CA HIS A 48 -3.96 -17.30 16.96
C HIS A 48 -5.16 -16.60 16.31
N LYS A 49 -6.38 -16.92 16.80
CA LYS A 49 -7.67 -16.51 16.21
C LYS A 49 -7.76 -15.01 15.92
N ASP A 50 -7.51 -14.16 16.91
CA ASP A 50 -7.59 -12.70 16.74
C ASP A 50 -6.64 -12.18 15.66
N HIS A 51 -5.40 -12.66 15.63
CA HIS A 51 -4.40 -12.23 14.64
C HIS A 51 -4.78 -12.67 13.23
N TYR A 52 -5.30 -13.89 13.10
CA TYR A 52 -5.78 -14.43 11.83
C TYR A 52 -6.97 -13.64 11.29
N GLU A 53 -7.97 -13.34 12.12
CA GLU A 53 -9.14 -12.55 11.72
C GLU A 53 -8.76 -11.13 11.28
N GLU A 54 -7.84 -10.48 12.01
CA GLU A 54 -7.28 -9.18 11.65
C GLU A 54 -6.59 -9.22 10.29
N TRP A 55 -5.67 -10.18 10.10
CA TRP A 55 -4.94 -10.35 8.85
C TRP A 55 -5.87 -10.68 7.68
N ASN A 56 -6.85 -11.55 7.88
CA ASN A 56 -7.75 -12.02 6.82
C ASN A 56 -8.56 -10.87 6.19
N THR A 57 -8.82 -9.81 6.95
CA THR A 57 -9.51 -8.60 6.46
C THR A 57 -8.57 -7.51 5.91
N SER A 58 -7.26 -7.72 5.99
CA SER A 58 -6.25 -6.74 5.60
C SER A 58 -6.05 -6.68 4.08
N THR A 59 -5.31 -5.67 3.63
CA THR A 59 -4.89 -5.60 2.22
C THR A 59 -3.75 -6.59 1.92
N HIS A 60 -3.02 -7.06 2.93
CA HIS A 60 -1.95 -8.05 2.79
C HIS A 60 -2.49 -9.43 2.40
N SER A 61 -3.57 -9.91 3.03
CA SER A 61 -4.24 -11.18 2.66
C SER A 61 -4.86 -11.18 1.25
N MET A 62 -4.99 -9.98 0.67
CA MET A 62 -5.57 -9.72 -0.64
C MET A 62 -4.53 -9.30 -1.68
N ALA A 63 -3.23 -9.26 -1.32
CA ALA A 63 -2.18 -8.73 -2.19
C ALA A 63 -2.12 -9.45 -3.55
N TRP A 64 -2.27 -10.78 -3.55
CA TRP A 64 -2.34 -11.56 -4.79
C TRP A 64 -3.64 -11.32 -5.56
N LYS A 65 -4.79 -11.27 -4.88
CA LYS A 65 -6.14 -11.26 -5.49
C LYS A 65 -6.62 -9.86 -5.92
N ASP A 66 -5.81 -8.82 -5.75
CA ASP A 66 -6.17 -7.46 -6.13
C ASP A 66 -6.37 -7.34 -7.65
N LEU A 67 -7.53 -6.85 -8.08
CA LEU A 67 -7.90 -6.81 -9.51
C LEU A 67 -6.96 -5.94 -10.34
N GLN A 68 -6.51 -4.80 -9.80
CA GLN A 68 -5.54 -3.96 -10.49
C GLN A 68 -4.20 -4.67 -10.64
N PHE A 69 -3.71 -5.28 -9.57
CA PHE A 69 -2.48 -6.07 -9.63
C PHE A 69 -2.58 -7.23 -10.62
N GLN A 70 -3.68 -7.99 -10.60
CA GLN A 70 -3.94 -9.08 -11.55
C GLN A 70 -3.97 -8.58 -13.00
N ALA A 71 -4.55 -7.41 -13.26
CA ALA A 71 -4.52 -6.79 -14.58
C ALA A 71 -3.10 -6.38 -15.00
N GLU A 72 -2.28 -5.87 -14.07
CA GLU A 72 -0.89 -5.51 -14.34
C GLU A 72 -0.03 -6.75 -14.64
N ILE A 73 -0.14 -7.83 -13.86
CA ILE A 73 0.68 -9.03 -14.06
C ILE A 73 0.27 -9.89 -15.26
N ALA A 74 -0.93 -9.67 -15.80
CA ALA A 74 -1.39 -10.34 -17.01
C ALA A 74 -0.77 -9.73 -18.30
N LYS A 75 -0.11 -8.58 -18.21
CA LYS A 75 0.55 -7.93 -19.35
C LYS A 75 1.85 -8.66 -19.70
N GLU A 76 2.14 -8.77 -20.99
CA GLU A 76 3.42 -9.36 -21.48
C GLU A 76 4.66 -8.61 -20.97
N THR A 77 4.49 -7.33 -20.66
CA THR A 77 5.52 -6.45 -20.10
C THR A 77 5.62 -6.50 -18.58
N SER A 78 4.90 -7.40 -17.90
CA SER A 78 5.00 -7.52 -16.45
C SER A 78 6.29 -8.23 -16.03
N PRO A 79 7.09 -7.64 -15.13
CA PRO A 79 8.32 -8.26 -14.65
C PRO A 79 8.00 -9.32 -13.59
N TYR A 80 8.87 -10.31 -13.46
CA TYR A 80 8.72 -11.34 -12.42
C TYR A 80 8.75 -10.75 -11.00
N MET A 81 9.49 -9.65 -10.77
CA MET A 81 9.75 -9.13 -9.42
C MET A 81 8.52 -8.56 -8.71
N CYS A 82 7.45 -8.19 -9.43
CA CYS A 82 6.22 -7.68 -8.84
C CYS A 82 5.66 -8.65 -7.77
N ILE A 83 5.80 -9.95 -8.01
CA ILE A 83 5.27 -10.98 -7.14
C ILE A 83 6.11 -11.17 -5.87
N ASN A 84 7.37 -10.68 -5.83
CA ASN A 84 8.22 -10.74 -4.63
C ASN A 84 7.70 -9.87 -3.48
N CYS A 85 6.82 -8.91 -3.75
CA CYS A 85 6.12 -8.14 -2.71
C CYS A 85 4.69 -8.65 -2.46
N HIS A 86 4.04 -9.24 -3.47
CA HIS A 86 2.62 -9.64 -3.39
C HIS A 86 2.40 -11.08 -2.90
N ILE A 87 3.37 -11.97 -3.16
CA ILE A 87 3.46 -13.37 -2.73
C ILE A 87 4.94 -13.69 -2.43
N PRO A 88 5.49 -13.12 -1.35
CA PRO A 88 6.94 -13.01 -1.15
C PRO A 88 7.62 -14.35 -0.87
N LEU A 89 6.90 -15.41 -0.51
CA LEU A 89 7.49 -16.73 -0.27
C LEU A 89 7.68 -17.48 -1.59
N GLN A 90 8.85 -18.08 -1.79
CA GLN A 90 9.07 -19.00 -2.92
C GLN A 90 8.04 -20.15 -2.94
N ASN A 91 7.54 -20.60 -1.78
CA ASN A 91 6.45 -21.58 -1.66
C ASN A 91 5.17 -21.17 -2.42
N GLN A 92 4.94 -19.86 -2.60
CA GLN A 92 3.76 -19.30 -3.28
C GLN A 92 3.99 -19.06 -4.78
N GLN A 93 5.22 -19.26 -5.27
CA GLN A 93 5.59 -18.91 -6.63
C GLN A 93 5.72 -20.16 -7.49
N GLU A 94 5.07 -20.14 -8.67
CA GLU A 94 5.08 -21.26 -9.61
C GLU A 94 6.47 -21.55 -10.19
N TYR A 95 7.31 -20.52 -10.25
CA TYR A 95 8.66 -20.57 -10.79
C TYR A 95 9.67 -20.03 -9.78
N ILE A 96 10.85 -20.63 -9.77
CA ILE A 96 12.02 -20.15 -9.04
C ILE A 96 12.87 -19.36 -10.02
N ILE A 97 13.22 -18.12 -9.66
CA ILE A 97 14.08 -17.26 -10.47
C ILE A 97 15.49 -17.29 -9.88
N THR A 98 16.46 -17.72 -10.68
CA THR A 98 17.85 -17.93 -10.23
C THR A 98 18.83 -16.88 -10.75
N GLY A 99 18.38 -16.02 -11.66
CA GLY A 99 19.15 -14.92 -12.21
C GLY A 99 18.46 -14.31 -13.43
N LEU A 100 19.18 -13.43 -14.12
CA LEU A 100 18.72 -12.75 -15.33
C LEU A 100 19.67 -13.06 -16.50
N GLU A 101 19.12 -13.31 -17.68
CA GLU A 101 19.91 -13.40 -18.91
C GLU A 101 20.45 -12.01 -19.26
N ASP A 102 21.78 -11.84 -19.27
CA ASP A 102 22.45 -10.57 -19.56
C ASP A 102 21.99 -9.37 -18.69
N GLY A 103 21.43 -9.66 -17.51
CA GLY A 103 20.88 -8.63 -16.60
C GLY A 103 19.50 -8.09 -17.01
N ASP A 104 18.85 -8.67 -18.02
CA ASP A 104 17.54 -8.23 -18.51
C ASP A 104 16.40 -8.69 -17.57
N LEU A 105 15.70 -7.74 -16.95
CA LEU A 105 14.57 -7.98 -16.03
C LEU A 105 13.41 -8.74 -16.70
N TYR A 106 13.32 -8.71 -18.04
CA TYR A 106 12.30 -9.40 -18.83
C TYR A 106 12.71 -10.81 -19.24
N LYS A 107 13.95 -11.20 -18.99
CA LYS A 107 14.48 -12.54 -19.28
C LYS A 107 14.97 -13.20 -18.00
N PRO A 108 14.07 -13.45 -17.04
CA PRO A 108 14.43 -14.18 -15.84
C PRO A 108 14.72 -15.65 -16.18
N ILE A 109 15.82 -16.16 -15.64
CA ILE A 109 16.14 -17.59 -15.69
C ILE A 109 15.20 -18.29 -14.71
N LYS A 110 14.16 -18.93 -15.27
CA LYS A 110 13.06 -19.54 -14.51
C LYS A 110 13.11 -21.06 -14.52
N HIS A 111 12.89 -21.66 -13.36
CA HIS A 111 12.73 -23.10 -13.18
C HIS A 111 11.36 -23.39 -12.58
N LYS A 112 10.69 -24.44 -13.04
CA LYS A 112 9.42 -24.86 -12.43
C LYS A 112 9.66 -25.20 -10.96
N ASN A 113 8.87 -24.62 -10.06
CA ASN A 113 8.96 -24.88 -8.63
C ASN A 113 8.22 -26.20 -8.31
N PRO A 114 8.91 -27.28 -7.89
CA PRO A 114 8.25 -28.52 -7.50
C PRO A 114 7.47 -28.40 -6.18
N GLU A 115 7.82 -27.42 -5.36
CA GLU A 115 7.22 -27.14 -4.04
C GLU A 115 6.21 -25.98 -4.11
N PHE A 116 5.64 -25.72 -5.28
CA PHE A 116 4.64 -24.68 -5.45
C PHE A 116 3.32 -25.09 -4.79
N ASP A 117 2.84 -24.25 -3.88
CA ASP A 117 1.54 -24.37 -3.23
C ASP A 117 0.58 -23.30 -3.77
N ALA A 118 -0.36 -23.74 -4.60
CA ALA A 118 -1.34 -22.86 -5.23
C ALA A 118 -2.34 -22.27 -4.23
N ASP A 119 -2.63 -22.98 -3.12
CA ASP A 119 -3.53 -22.49 -2.09
C ASP A 119 -2.83 -21.41 -1.25
N LEU A 120 -1.56 -21.62 -0.92
CA LEU A 120 -0.75 -20.63 -0.20
C LEU A 120 -0.59 -19.33 -1.00
N GLN A 121 -0.54 -19.41 -2.33
CA GLN A 121 -0.50 -18.22 -3.20
C GLN A 121 -1.75 -17.33 -3.01
N GLN A 122 -2.92 -17.94 -2.79
CA GLN A 122 -4.18 -17.21 -2.60
C GLN A 122 -4.25 -16.42 -1.29
N GLU A 123 -3.31 -16.66 -0.36
CA GLU A 123 -3.19 -15.92 0.88
C GLU A 123 -2.40 -14.61 0.74
N GLY A 124 -1.78 -14.33 -0.42
CA GLY A 124 -0.99 -13.10 -0.60
C GLY A 124 0.15 -13.01 0.42
N ILE A 125 0.32 -11.85 1.07
CA ILE A 125 1.30 -11.70 2.14
C ILE A 125 0.71 -12.31 3.41
N ASN A 126 1.13 -13.53 3.75
CA ASN A 126 0.51 -14.35 4.79
C ASN A 126 1.33 -14.38 6.10
N CYS A 127 0.90 -15.15 7.11
CA CYS A 127 1.63 -15.24 8.39
C CYS A 127 3.09 -15.69 8.20
N ALA A 128 3.32 -16.72 7.39
CA ALA A 128 4.65 -17.28 7.14
C ALA A 128 5.59 -16.31 6.40
N SER A 129 5.03 -15.45 5.55
CA SER A 129 5.78 -14.41 4.82
C SER A 129 6.57 -13.51 5.78
N CYS A 130 5.96 -13.14 6.91
CA CYS A 130 6.58 -12.27 7.91
C CYS A 130 7.31 -13.03 9.02
N HIS A 131 6.73 -14.15 9.48
CA HIS A 131 7.12 -14.78 10.73
C HIS A 131 7.90 -16.09 10.60
N VAL A 132 7.90 -16.78 9.45
CA VAL A 132 8.61 -18.08 9.35
C VAL A 132 9.98 -17.86 8.72
N ARG A 133 11.05 -18.23 9.44
CA ARG A 133 12.41 -18.29 8.91
C ARG A 133 13.09 -19.56 9.41
N ASP A 134 13.68 -20.32 8.49
CA ASP A 134 14.51 -21.50 8.76
C ASP A 134 13.84 -22.53 9.71
N GLY A 135 12.56 -22.81 9.46
CA GLY A 135 11.78 -23.76 10.26
C GLY A 135 11.44 -23.30 11.68
N ALA A 136 11.56 -21.99 11.96
CA ALA A 136 11.18 -21.39 13.23
C ALA A 136 10.25 -20.18 13.05
N ILE A 137 9.48 -19.89 14.10
CA ILE A 137 8.65 -18.68 14.18
C ILE A 137 9.43 -17.53 14.79
N ILE A 138 9.70 -16.50 14.00
CA ILE A 138 10.28 -15.24 14.43
C ILE A 138 9.25 -14.43 15.21
N SER A 139 9.60 -14.05 16.43
CA SER A 139 8.69 -13.33 17.33
C SER A 139 9.42 -12.25 18.14
N LEU A 140 8.66 -11.35 18.76
CA LEU A 140 9.20 -10.40 19.73
C LEU A 140 9.42 -11.02 21.11
N THR A 141 8.81 -12.18 21.39
CA THR A 141 8.88 -12.89 22.68
C THR A 141 8.71 -14.39 22.47
N VAL A 142 9.54 -15.19 23.14
CA VAL A 142 9.48 -16.65 23.06
C VAL A 142 8.67 -17.22 24.22
N SER A 143 8.08 -18.40 24.01
CA SER A 143 7.37 -19.15 25.06
C SER A 143 7.61 -20.64 24.87
N ASN A 144 7.84 -21.36 25.96
CA ASN A 144 8.02 -22.81 25.96
C ASN A 144 6.68 -23.58 25.87
N ARG A 145 5.55 -22.87 25.78
CA ARG A 145 4.21 -23.48 25.63
C ARG A 145 3.78 -23.60 24.18
N ALA A 146 4.50 -22.98 23.23
CA ALA A 146 4.17 -23.07 21.83
C ALA A 146 4.49 -24.48 21.31
N PRO A 147 3.63 -25.08 20.46
CA PRO A 147 3.91 -26.39 19.87
C PRO A 147 5.03 -26.32 18.83
N HIS A 148 5.45 -25.12 18.44
CA HIS A 148 6.47 -24.85 17.45
C HIS A 148 7.64 -24.05 18.01
N LYS A 149 8.83 -24.26 17.43
CA LYS A 149 10.03 -23.48 17.78
C LYS A 149 9.81 -22.00 17.50
N SER A 150 10.15 -21.16 18.47
CA SER A 150 10.11 -19.71 18.35
C SER A 150 11.49 -19.10 18.60
N VAL A 151 11.90 -18.14 17.77
CA VAL A 151 13.17 -17.42 17.89
C VAL A 151 12.87 -15.93 18.03
N GLN A 152 13.50 -15.30 19.01
CA GLN A 152 13.37 -13.85 19.18
C GLN A 152 14.29 -13.13 18.20
N ASP A 153 13.71 -12.35 17.29
CA ASP A 153 14.46 -11.42 16.44
C ASP A 153 13.72 -10.08 16.32
N LYS A 154 14.22 -9.09 17.04
CA LYS A 154 13.63 -7.74 17.07
C LYS A 154 14.04 -6.91 15.85
N ASN A 155 15.19 -7.22 15.25
CA ASN A 155 15.71 -6.48 14.10
C ASN A 155 14.95 -6.90 12.84
N HIS A 156 14.78 -8.21 12.63
CA HIS A 156 13.91 -8.73 11.56
C HIS A 156 12.52 -8.11 11.66
N LEU A 157 11.88 -8.18 12.83
CA LEU A 157 10.54 -7.63 13.02
C LEU A 157 10.50 -6.10 13.15
N SER A 158 11.56 -5.34 12.84
CA SER A 158 11.58 -3.86 12.85
C SER A 158 10.89 -3.27 11.61
N GLU A 159 11.02 -1.95 11.40
CA GLU A 159 10.70 -1.29 10.13
C GLU A 159 11.41 -1.92 8.92
N GLN A 160 12.55 -2.60 9.12
CA GLN A 160 13.29 -3.27 8.04
C GLN A 160 12.42 -4.27 7.27
N LEU A 161 11.58 -5.06 7.97
CA LEU A 161 10.64 -5.97 7.33
C LEU A 161 9.60 -5.24 6.47
N CYS A 162 9.15 -4.06 6.91
CA CYS A 162 8.19 -3.28 6.13
C CYS A 162 8.86 -2.69 4.88
N ILE A 163 10.06 -2.14 5.05
CA ILE A 163 10.87 -1.48 4.01
C ILE A 163 11.28 -2.47 2.90
N SER A 164 11.37 -3.77 3.18
CA SER A 164 11.69 -4.77 2.15
C SER A 164 10.62 -4.86 1.03
N CYS A 165 9.40 -4.38 1.28
CA CYS A 165 8.36 -4.28 0.23
C CYS A 165 7.94 -2.81 -0.02
N HIS A 166 7.97 -1.97 1.02
CA HIS A 166 7.52 -0.58 0.95
C HIS A 166 8.61 0.43 0.56
N ASN A 167 9.79 -0.03 0.15
CA ASN A 167 10.85 0.82 -0.39
C ASN A 167 11.56 0.15 -1.58
N ALA A 168 10.86 0.08 -2.71
CA ALA A 168 11.32 -0.52 -3.96
C ALA A 168 11.14 0.49 -5.09
N VAL A 169 12.26 0.90 -5.69
CA VAL A 169 12.30 1.86 -6.79
C VAL A 169 12.99 1.22 -7.98
N ALA A 170 12.20 0.92 -9.02
CA ALA A 170 12.65 0.39 -10.27
C ALA A 170 11.81 0.96 -11.42
N VAL A 171 12.48 1.50 -12.43
CA VAL A 171 11.86 1.66 -13.75
C VAL A 171 11.92 0.28 -14.39
N VAL A 172 10.75 -0.30 -14.62
CA VAL A 172 10.67 -1.67 -15.14
C VAL A 172 10.63 -1.59 -16.66
N THR A 173 9.52 -1.13 -17.24
CA THR A 173 9.42 -0.79 -18.68
C THR A 173 9.49 0.73 -18.83
N PRO A 174 9.58 1.23 -20.07
CA PRO A 174 9.19 2.61 -20.32
C PRO A 174 7.82 2.94 -19.74
N GLU A 175 6.82 2.06 -19.73
CA GLU A 175 5.43 2.36 -19.29
C GLU A 175 5.08 1.91 -17.86
N LEU A 176 5.92 1.11 -17.19
CA LEU A 176 5.68 0.57 -15.84
C LEU A 176 6.81 0.95 -14.89
N VAL A 177 6.46 1.69 -13.84
CA VAL A 177 7.38 2.12 -12.79
C VAL A 177 6.92 1.59 -11.45
N CYS A 178 7.81 0.88 -10.77
CA CYS A 178 7.69 0.52 -9.37
C CYS A 178 8.39 1.63 -8.57
N THR A 179 7.65 2.55 -7.96
CA THR A 179 8.25 3.70 -7.25
C THR A 179 7.66 3.83 -5.86
N PHE A 180 8.00 2.90 -4.99
CA PHE A 180 7.63 2.95 -3.58
C PHE A 180 8.80 3.51 -2.80
N GLU A 181 8.69 4.75 -2.31
CA GLU A 181 9.72 5.45 -1.53
C GLU A 181 9.29 5.67 -0.07
N THR A 182 8.25 4.96 0.40
CA THR A 182 7.64 5.20 1.72
C THR A 182 8.63 5.05 2.87
N GLY A 183 9.59 4.13 2.76
CA GLY A 183 10.66 3.97 3.74
C GLY A 183 11.57 5.19 3.84
N ASP A 184 12.01 5.70 2.69
CA ASP A 184 12.85 6.90 2.59
C ASP A 184 12.10 8.17 3.00
N GLU A 185 10.84 8.30 2.60
CA GLU A 185 9.94 9.37 3.04
C GLU A 185 9.78 9.40 4.57
N TRP A 186 9.55 8.23 5.18
CA TRP A 186 9.44 8.12 6.64
C TRP A 186 10.75 8.49 7.32
N LYS A 187 11.87 7.94 6.82
CA LYS A 187 13.21 8.16 7.38
C LYS A 187 13.63 9.63 7.33
N ALA A 188 13.22 10.36 6.29
CA ALA A 188 13.46 11.79 6.17
C ALA A 188 12.52 12.65 7.03
N GLY A 189 11.40 12.08 7.50
CA GLY A 189 10.37 12.78 8.27
C GLY A 189 10.66 12.85 9.78
N PRO A 190 9.96 13.73 10.51
CA PRO A 190 10.18 13.95 11.94
C PRO A 190 9.75 12.78 12.84
N PHE A 191 9.05 11.79 12.28
CA PHE A 191 8.54 10.65 13.04
C PHE A 191 9.59 9.54 13.18
N ALA A 192 10.61 9.49 12.31
CA ALA A 192 11.63 8.43 12.31
C ALA A 192 12.38 8.31 13.64
N GLU A 193 12.51 9.40 14.39
CA GLU A 193 13.21 9.42 15.67
C GLU A 193 12.39 8.83 16.83
N THR A 194 11.06 8.79 16.72
CA THR A 194 10.17 8.46 17.85
C THR A 194 9.20 7.32 17.56
N MET A 195 8.93 7.02 16.29
CA MET A 195 7.94 6.02 15.86
C MET A 195 8.44 5.28 14.63
N ASN A 196 8.03 4.02 14.49
CA ASN A 196 8.23 3.25 13.26
C ASN A 196 6.90 2.77 12.68
N CYS A 197 6.95 2.11 11.53
CA CYS A 197 5.78 1.66 10.77
C CYS A 197 4.76 0.94 11.66
N LYS A 198 5.24 0.02 12.51
CA LYS A 198 4.40 -0.80 13.40
C LYS A 198 3.72 0.03 14.49
N THR A 199 4.25 1.18 14.88
CA THR A 199 3.61 2.03 15.91
C THR A 199 2.22 2.45 15.46
N CYS A 200 2.05 2.84 14.19
CA CYS A 200 0.77 3.29 13.65
C CYS A 200 0.01 2.18 12.90
N HIS A 201 0.69 1.36 12.10
CA HIS A 201 0.06 0.36 11.23
C HIS A 201 -0.24 -0.98 11.95
N MET A 202 0.40 -1.22 13.10
CA MET A 202 0.19 -2.39 13.95
C MET A 202 0.11 -1.96 15.44
N PRO A 203 -0.88 -1.13 15.80
CA PRO A 203 -0.95 -0.49 17.11
C PRO A 203 -0.89 -1.52 18.24
N ALA A 204 -0.25 -1.12 19.33
CA ALA A 204 -0.10 -1.98 20.50
C ALA A 204 -1.47 -2.23 21.18
N ILE A 205 -1.65 -3.46 21.65
CA ILE A 205 -2.82 -3.89 22.41
C ILE A 205 -2.37 -4.85 23.51
N HIS A 206 -3.14 -4.98 24.59
CA HIS A 206 -2.96 -6.05 25.59
C HIS A 206 -4.02 -7.11 25.35
N ARG A 207 -3.59 -8.34 25.04
CA ARG A 207 -4.47 -9.50 24.81
C ARG A 207 -3.70 -10.81 24.96
N PRO A 208 -4.37 -11.96 25.15
CA PRO A 208 -3.72 -13.25 24.96
C PRO A 208 -3.27 -13.41 23.50
N ILE A 209 -2.16 -14.11 23.26
CA ILE A 209 -1.71 -14.38 21.88
C ILE A 209 -2.36 -15.60 21.25
N ALA A 210 -2.77 -16.55 22.07
CA ALA A 210 -3.48 -17.75 21.66
C ALA A 210 -4.55 -18.04 22.71
N GLU A 211 -5.50 -18.91 22.38
CA GLU A 211 -6.47 -19.44 23.36
C GLU A 211 -5.72 -19.98 24.59
N ASP A 212 -6.23 -19.64 25.78
CA ASP A 212 -5.64 -20.00 27.09
C ASP A 212 -4.19 -19.52 27.35
N ALA A 213 -3.69 -18.57 26.57
CA ALA A 213 -2.45 -17.86 26.88
C ALA A 213 -2.69 -16.72 27.89
N PRO A 214 -1.71 -16.37 28.75
CA PRO A 214 -1.83 -15.19 29.58
C PRO A 214 -1.80 -13.94 28.68
N GLU A 215 -2.50 -12.90 29.13
CA GLU A 215 -2.46 -11.61 28.48
C GLU A 215 -1.03 -11.05 28.46
N ARG A 216 -0.67 -10.42 27.35
CA ARG A 216 0.59 -9.71 27.20
C ARG A 216 0.46 -8.59 26.19
N LYS A 217 1.48 -7.72 26.15
CA LYS A 217 1.62 -6.74 25.08
C LYS A 217 1.72 -7.47 23.74
N SER A 218 0.82 -7.13 22.84
CA SER A 218 0.64 -7.67 21.49
C SER A 218 0.45 -6.51 20.51
N ARG A 219 0.18 -6.81 19.24
CA ARG A 219 -0.07 -5.85 18.17
C ARG A 219 -1.18 -6.33 17.24
N MET A 220 -1.94 -5.39 16.71
CA MET A 220 -2.98 -5.67 15.71
C MET A 220 -2.37 -5.98 14.34
N HIS A 221 -3.00 -6.86 13.58
CA HIS A 221 -2.58 -7.32 12.24
C HIS A 221 -3.53 -6.88 11.12
N TYR A 222 -4.22 -5.74 11.30
CA TYR A 222 -5.05 -5.16 10.26
C TYR A 222 -4.26 -4.46 9.14
N PHE A 223 -3.00 -4.07 9.42
CA PHE A 223 -2.12 -3.33 8.49
C PHE A 223 -2.84 -2.12 7.88
N MET A 224 -3.30 -1.22 8.74
CA MET A 224 -4.22 -0.14 8.38
C MET A 224 -3.63 0.77 7.31
N GLY A 225 -4.44 1.25 6.37
CA GLY A 225 -3.97 2.11 5.28
C GLY A 225 -5.07 3.00 4.73
N SER A 226 -5.17 3.08 3.39
CA SER A 226 -6.16 3.95 2.73
C SER A 226 -7.61 3.68 3.15
N GLY A 227 -7.95 2.45 3.53
CA GLY A 227 -9.32 2.01 3.79
C GLY A 227 -10.11 1.67 2.53
N ILE A 228 -9.51 1.77 1.34
CA ILE A 228 -10.15 1.39 0.08
C ILE A 228 -10.06 -0.15 -0.05
N PRO A 229 -11.19 -0.88 -0.13
CA PRO A 229 -11.18 -2.34 -0.19
C PRO A 229 -10.62 -2.87 -1.51
N LYS A 230 -9.95 -4.03 -1.48
CA LYS A 230 -9.36 -4.64 -2.69
C LYS A 230 -10.41 -5.31 -3.59
N LEU A 231 -11.50 -5.79 -2.99
CA LEU A 231 -12.69 -6.30 -3.65
C LEU A 231 -13.92 -5.70 -2.96
N ASP A 232 -15.02 -5.59 -3.69
CA ASP A 232 -16.28 -5.11 -3.11
C ASP A 232 -16.72 -5.99 -1.92
N GLY A 233 -17.37 -5.38 -0.92
CA GLY A 233 -17.80 -6.03 0.31
C GLY A 233 -16.73 -6.20 1.40
N LEU A 234 -15.43 -6.05 1.08
CA LEU A 234 -14.36 -6.04 2.10
C LEU A 234 -14.36 -4.74 2.91
N LYS A 235 -13.93 -4.82 4.17
CA LYS A 235 -13.89 -3.69 5.10
C LYS A 235 -12.52 -3.55 5.76
N PRO A 236 -11.47 -3.19 4.99
CA PRO A 236 -10.14 -3.00 5.57
C PRO A 236 -10.18 -1.83 6.57
N LYS A 237 -9.34 -1.92 7.59
CA LYS A 237 -9.21 -0.82 8.56
C LYS A 237 -8.46 0.36 7.93
N ARG A 238 -9.01 1.55 8.14
CA ARG A 238 -8.49 2.82 7.62
C ARG A 238 -7.59 3.50 8.66
N LEU A 239 -6.55 4.15 8.17
CA LEU A 239 -5.76 5.13 8.92
C LEU A 239 -5.67 6.43 8.11
N ASP A 240 -5.84 7.56 8.78
CA ASP A 240 -5.86 8.89 8.16
C ASP A 240 -4.62 9.69 8.55
N GLY A 241 -3.94 10.25 7.55
CA GLY A 241 -2.77 11.13 7.75
C GLY A 241 -3.11 12.63 7.80
N LEU A 242 -4.20 13.02 7.12
CA LEU A 242 -4.59 14.42 6.95
C LEU A 242 -5.61 14.87 7.99
N VAL A 243 -5.43 16.10 8.48
CA VAL A 243 -6.38 16.84 9.31
C VAL A 243 -6.86 18.07 8.55
N TYR A 244 -8.15 18.37 8.63
CA TYR A 244 -8.78 19.53 7.99
C TYR A 244 -9.32 20.49 9.04
N GLU A 245 -8.97 21.77 8.93
CA GLU A 245 -9.39 22.84 9.83
C GLU A 245 -9.98 24.01 9.03
N PHE A 246 -11.14 24.52 9.44
CA PHE A 246 -11.72 25.71 8.82
C PHE A 246 -11.14 26.95 9.48
N LEU A 247 -10.69 27.92 8.68
CA LEU A 247 -10.02 29.12 9.17
C LEU A 247 -10.95 30.33 9.05
N ASP A 248 -10.92 31.19 10.07
CA ASP A 248 -11.58 32.50 10.09
C ASP A 248 -13.07 32.51 9.71
N MET A 249 -13.76 31.39 9.97
CA MET A 249 -15.17 31.23 9.61
C MET A 249 -16.06 32.14 10.46
N LYS A 250 -16.77 33.06 9.78
CA LYS A 250 -17.80 33.90 10.39
C LYS A 250 -19.18 33.25 10.25
N SER A 251 -20.06 33.53 11.20
CA SER A 251 -21.48 33.16 11.12
C SER A 251 -22.26 34.06 10.17
N SER A 252 -21.75 35.27 9.88
CA SER A 252 -22.38 36.25 9.00
C SER A 252 -21.35 36.98 8.13
N TYR A 253 -21.70 37.26 6.89
CA TYR A 253 -20.95 38.07 5.93
C TYR A 253 -21.85 39.17 5.35
N ASN A 254 -21.26 40.21 4.75
CA ASN A 254 -22.03 41.28 4.10
C ASN A 254 -22.28 40.92 2.63
N VAL A 255 -23.44 41.30 2.10
CA VAL A 255 -23.82 41.07 0.69
C VAL A 255 -22.90 41.77 -0.32
N GLU A 256 -22.26 42.88 0.07
CA GLU A 256 -21.33 43.63 -0.78
C GLU A 256 -19.92 43.02 -0.83
N ASP A 257 -19.58 42.16 0.13
CA ASP A 257 -18.26 41.56 0.24
C ASP A 257 -18.22 40.19 -0.46
N SER A 258 -17.08 39.87 -1.09
CA SER A 258 -16.82 38.49 -1.49
C SER A 258 -16.65 37.62 -0.24
N VAL A 259 -17.48 36.58 -0.13
CA VAL A 259 -17.35 35.58 0.93
C VAL A 259 -16.18 34.67 0.57
N ILE A 260 -15.13 34.67 1.40
CA ILE A 260 -13.94 33.83 1.24
C ILE A 260 -13.93 32.79 2.35
N LEU A 261 -14.10 31.52 1.98
CA LEU A 261 -14.18 30.41 2.90
C LEU A 261 -12.89 29.61 2.80
N LYS A 262 -12.19 29.47 3.92
CA LYS A 262 -10.84 28.90 3.98
C LYS A 262 -10.82 27.59 4.74
N THR A 263 -10.06 26.63 4.21
CA THR A 263 -9.75 25.37 4.85
C THR A 263 -8.25 25.12 4.77
N GLU A 264 -7.63 24.88 5.92
CA GLU A 264 -6.30 24.32 5.98
C GLU A 264 -6.35 22.79 6.00
N VAL A 265 -5.50 22.16 5.19
CA VAL A 265 -5.22 20.71 5.26
C VAL A 265 -3.78 20.50 5.71
N VAL A 266 -3.56 19.62 6.69
CA VAL A 266 -2.23 19.34 7.25
C VAL A 266 -1.97 17.84 7.28
N ASN A 267 -0.81 17.40 6.79
CA ASN A 267 -0.32 16.05 7.06
C ASN A 267 0.23 15.97 8.49
N LYS A 268 -0.68 15.81 9.45
CA LYS A 268 -0.37 15.86 10.88
C LYS A 268 -0.11 14.50 11.50
N LEU A 269 -0.65 13.44 10.88
CA LEU A 269 -0.74 12.11 11.50
C LEU A 269 0.09 11.03 10.76
N ALA A 270 0.67 11.33 9.60
CA ALA A 270 1.55 10.39 8.90
C ALA A 270 3.03 10.83 9.00
N GLY A 271 3.89 9.84 9.25
CA GLY A 271 5.34 10.04 9.30
C GLY A 271 6.03 10.05 7.94
N HIS A 272 5.30 9.77 6.86
CA HIS A 272 5.71 9.77 5.45
C HIS A 272 4.81 10.72 4.65
N ARG A 273 5.00 10.83 3.33
CA ARG A 273 4.15 11.71 2.50
C ARG A 273 2.71 11.19 2.44
N VAL A 274 1.76 12.07 2.15
CA VAL A 274 0.35 11.69 1.94
C VAL A 274 -0.17 12.22 0.61
N PRO A 275 -0.64 11.34 -0.32
CA PRO A 275 -0.47 9.88 -0.28
C PRO A 275 1.01 9.46 -0.42
N THR A 276 1.31 8.19 -0.10
CA THR A 276 2.60 7.53 -0.33
C THR A 276 2.35 6.20 -1.05
N GLY A 277 3.41 5.58 -1.56
CA GLY A 277 3.37 4.26 -2.17
C GLY A 277 3.05 4.34 -3.65
N ASP A 278 1.96 3.70 -4.07
CA ASP A 278 1.56 3.59 -5.48
C ASP A 278 1.36 4.98 -6.12
N PRO A 279 2.04 5.29 -7.24
CA PRO A 279 1.99 6.60 -7.90
C PRO A 279 0.61 6.98 -8.44
N GLU A 280 -0.30 6.01 -8.63
CA GLU A 280 -1.66 6.28 -9.07
C GLU A 280 -2.58 6.81 -7.96
N ARG A 281 -2.10 6.82 -6.70
CA ARG A 281 -2.87 7.29 -5.54
C ARG A 281 -2.98 8.81 -5.53
N PHE A 282 -4.18 9.31 -5.24
CA PHE A 282 -4.41 10.73 -5.01
C PHE A 282 -5.58 10.97 -4.06
N ILE A 283 -5.67 12.20 -3.58
CA ILE A 283 -6.75 12.71 -2.74
C ILE A 283 -7.39 13.90 -3.45
N ILE A 284 -8.73 13.93 -3.44
CA ILE A 284 -9.50 15.10 -3.88
C ILE A 284 -10.22 15.68 -2.68
N THR A 285 -10.03 16.96 -2.44
CA THR A 285 -10.82 17.76 -1.50
C THR A 285 -11.76 18.65 -2.29
N LYS A 286 -13.07 18.52 -2.08
CA LYS A 286 -14.11 19.32 -2.71
C LYS A 286 -14.67 20.30 -1.69
N LEU A 287 -14.65 21.58 -2.05
CA LEU A 287 -15.28 22.68 -1.32
C LEU A 287 -16.55 23.07 -2.06
N SER A 288 -17.70 23.08 -1.39
CA SER A 288 -19.00 23.38 -2.01
C SER A 288 -19.81 24.33 -1.13
N VAL A 289 -20.42 25.34 -1.74
CA VAL A 289 -21.35 26.25 -1.07
C VAL A 289 -22.74 26.00 -1.64
N PHE A 290 -23.71 25.77 -0.77
CA PHE A 290 -25.11 25.58 -1.13
C PHE A 290 -25.97 26.68 -0.53
N ASN A 291 -26.99 27.12 -1.27
CA ASN A 291 -28.07 27.91 -0.70
C ASN A 291 -28.94 26.99 0.17
N ALA A 292 -29.06 27.32 1.47
CA ALA A 292 -29.71 26.45 2.45
C ALA A 292 -31.24 26.40 2.29
N SER A 293 -31.86 27.36 1.60
CA SER A 293 -33.31 27.41 1.41
C SER A 293 -33.79 26.50 0.30
N ASN A 294 -32.99 26.28 -0.75
CA ASN A 294 -33.38 25.50 -1.92
C ASN A 294 -32.40 24.35 -2.27
N GLY A 295 -31.29 24.22 -1.55
CA GLY A 295 -30.26 23.20 -1.79
C GLY A 295 -29.41 23.43 -3.05
N GLN A 296 -29.52 24.59 -3.69
CA GLN A 296 -28.80 24.89 -4.93
C GLN A 296 -27.29 25.05 -4.66
N LEU A 297 -26.46 24.35 -5.43
CA LEU A 297 -25.01 24.58 -5.46
C LEU A 297 -24.72 25.95 -6.08
N VAL A 298 -24.11 26.85 -5.30
CA VAL A 298 -23.81 28.23 -5.74
C VAL A 298 -22.33 28.45 -6.01
N ALA A 299 -21.43 27.68 -5.40
CA ALA A 299 -20.01 27.70 -5.70
C ALA A 299 -19.39 26.33 -5.42
N VAL A 300 -18.41 25.93 -6.22
CA VAL A 300 -17.66 24.69 -6.02
C VAL A 300 -16.20 24.86 -6.46
N ASP A 301 -15.29 24.26 -5.71
CA ASP A 301 -13.88 24.14 -6.09
C ASP A 301 -13.33 22.75 -5.67
N SER A 302 -12.30 22.27 -6.35
CA SER A 302 -11.69 20.96 -6.10
C SER A 302 -10.16 21.04 -6.10
N PHE A 303 -9.55 20.47 -5.07
CA PHE A 303 -8.11 20.47 -4.86
C PHE A 303 -7.58 19.04 -4.88
N ARG A 304 -6.50 18.81 -5.65
CA ARG A 304 -5.85 17.50 -5.76
C ARG A 304 -4.51 17.46 -5.03
N ILE A 305 -4.29 16.40 -4.27
CA ILE A 305 -3.01 16.00 -3.68
C ILE A 305 -2.65 14.64 -4.26
N GLY A 306 -1.51 14.51 -4.93
CA GLY A 306 -1.09 13.26 -5.56
C GLY A 306 0.00 13.49 -6.60
N GLU A 307 0.69 12.44 -6.98
CA GLU A 307 1.58 12.48 -8.13
C GLU A 307 0.78 12.66 -9.43
N HIS A 308 1.41 13.27 -10.43
CA HIS A 308 0.92 13.35 -11.80
C HIS A 308 1.95 12.72 -12.71
N TRP A 309 1.47 11.80 -13.54
CA TRP A 309 2.29 11.00 -14.43
C TRP A 309 1.77 11.09 -15.86
N GLU A 310 2.70 11.18 -16.78
CA GLU A 310 2.48 10.87 -18.19
C GLU A 310 2.95 9.42 -18.39
N TRP A 311 2.02 8.48 -18.60
CA TRP A 311 2.36 7.04 -18.67
C TRP A 311 2.87 6.61 -20.05
N TYR A 312 2.49 7.33 -21.11
CA TYR A 312 2.80 7.00 -22.50
C TYR A 312 3.47 8.16 -23.24
N PRO A 313 4.43 7.89 -24.14
CA PRO A 313 5.00 6.57 -24.46
C PRO A 313 6.02 6.08 -23.42
N VAL A 314 6.44 6.94 -22.49
CA VAL A 314 7.33 6.59 -21.38
C VAL A 314 6.80 7.24 -20.11
N ALA A 315 6.59 6.42 -19.09
CA ALA A 315 6.23 6.79 -17.74
C ALA A 315 7.19 7.84 -17.18
N LYS A 316 6.64 9.03 -16.94
CA LYS A 316 7.36 10.17 -16.42
C LYS A 316 6.50 10.88 -15.38
N LYS A 317 7.08 11.07 -14.18
CA LYS A 317 6.53 11.93 -13.15
C LYS A 317 6.65 13.38 -13.61
N ILE A 318 5.53 14.03 -13.91
CA ILE A 318 5.48 15.42 -14.39
C ILE A 318 5.28 16.43 -13.26
N ALA A 319 4.63 16.01 -12.17
CA ALA A 319 4.50 16.79 -10.95
C ALA A 319 4.28 15.88 -9.75
N ASP A 320 4.71 16.33 -8.58
CA ASP A 320 4.41 15.71 -7.29
C ASP A 320 4.00 16.81 -6.33
N ASN A 321 2.78 16.70 -5.80
CA ASN A 321 2.32 17.54 -4.71
C ASN A 321 1.78 16.69 -3.55
N ASN A 322 2.32 15.51 -3.29
CA ASN A 322 2.06 14.80 -2.03
C ASN A 322 2.44 15.71 -0.84
N LEU A 323 1.72 15.61 0.29
CA LEU A 323 2.02 16.43 1.47
C LEU A 323 3.12 15.78 2.30
N TYR A 324 4.22 16.49 2.54
CA TYR A 324 5.26 16.06 3.49
C TYR A 324 4.71 16.02 4.94
N PRO A 325 5.27 15.20 5.83
CA PRO A 325 4.94 15.25 7.26
C PRO A 325 5.06 16.68 7.82
N GLY A 326 3.98 17.18 8.42
CA GLY A 326 3.90 18.53 8.98
C GLY A 326 3.59 19.63 7.96
N GLU A 327 3.61 19.35 6.65
CA GLU A 327 3.21 20.33 5.64
C GLU A 327 1.71 20.65 5.76
N ASN A 328 1.37 21.92 5.58
CA ASN A 328 0.02 22.41 5.46
C ASN A 328 -0.24 23.07 4.10
N ARG A 329 -1.49 23.06 3.65
CA ARG A 329 -1.95 23.82 2.47
C ARG A 329 -3.25 24.52 2.77
N LEU A 330 -3.38 25.74 2.24
CA LEU A 330 -4.60 26.53 2.31
C LEU A 330 -5.41 26.31 1.04
N TYR A 331 -6.63 25.81 1.22
CA TYR A 331 -7.67 25.78 0.20
C TYR A 331 -8.69 26.86 0.49
N GLN A 332 -9.19 27.49 -0.56
CA GLN A 332 -10.19 28.54 -0.40
C GLN A 332 -11.15 28.55 -1.57
N ILE A 333 -12.40 28.91 -1.29
CA ILE A 333 -13.39 29.23 -2.30
C ILE A 333 -13.92 30.63 -2.04
N ALA A 334 -14.08 31.41 -3.10
CA ALA A 334 -14.61 32.76 -3.04
C ALA A 334 -15.91 32.84 -3.85
N ALA A 335 -16.94 33.47 -3.29
CA ALA A 335 -18.21 33.67 -3.98
C ALA A 335 -18.85 35.00 -3.58
N LEU A 336 -19.46 35.68 -4.56
CA LEU A 336 -20.43 36.74 -4.30
C LEU A 336 -21.79 36.08 -4.10
N LEU A 337 -22.39 36.30 -2.94
CA LEU A 337 -23.60 35.62 -2.51
C LEU A 337 -24.68 36.66 -2.20
N PRO A 338 -25.92 36.52 -2.71
CA PRO A 338 -27.01 37.39 -2.29
C PRO A 338 -27.37 37.15 -0.82
N ALA A 339 -28.10 38.09 -0.22
CA ALA A 339 -28.59 37.93 1.14
C ALA A 339 -29.38 36.62 1.30
N GLY A 340 -29.09 35.85 2.34
CA GLY A 340 -29.66 34.52 2.53
C GLY A 340 -28.84 33.63 3.44
N LYS A 341 -29.30 32.38 3.58
CA LYS A 341 -28.64 31.36 4.40
C LYS A 341 -27.92 30.36 3.50
N TYR A 342 -26.72 29.97 3.89
CA TYR A 342 -25.84 29.10 3.11
C TYR A 342 -25.24 28.01 3.98
N SER A 343 -24.83 26.91 3.33
CA SER A 343 -23.96 25.91 3.93
C SER A 343 -22.67 25.78 3.13
N PHE A 344 -21.55 25.70 3.83
CA PHE A 344 -20.24 25.39 3.32
C PHE A 344 -19.89 23.94 3.67
N GLU A 345 -19.79 23.10 2.65
CA GLU A 345 -19.46 21.69 2.76
C GLU A 345 -18.05 21.44 2.26
N LEU A 346 -17.28 20.68 3.04
CA LEU A 346 -16.03 20.08 2.63
C LEU A 346 -16.19 18.57 2.62
N LYS A 347 -15.87 17.94 1.48
CA LYS A 347 -15.73 16.48 1.35
C LYS A 347 -14.35 16.13 0.85
N ALA A 348 -13.73 15.10 1.42
CA ALA A 348 -12.45 14.61 0.94
C ALA A 348 -12.49 13.10 0.64
N PHE A 349 -11.85 12.74 -0.47
CA PHE A 349 -11.89 11.41 -1.05
C PHE A 349 -10.47 10.90 -1.28
N LYS A 350 -10.21 9.64 -0.90
CA LYS A 350 -8.98 8.92 -1.27
C LYS A 350 -9.27 8.11 -2.52
N TYR A 351 -8.43 8.25 -3.53
CA TYR A 351 -8.48 7.49 -4.77
C TYR A 351 -7.32 6.50 -4.85
N ARG A 352 -7.63 5.33 -5.38
CA ARG A 352 -6.66 4.32 -5.76
C ARG A 352 -6.01 4.64 -7.09
N THR A 353 -6.83 5.07 -8.03
CA THR A 353 -6.47 5.30 -9.43
C THR A 353 -7.55 6.16 -10.10
N THR A 354 -7.32 6.58 -11.34
CA THR A 354 -8.25 7.37 -12.15
C THR A 354 -9.28 6.49 -12.88
N GLU A 355 -10.38 7.08 -13.32
CA GLU A 355 -11.35 6.36 -14.18
C GLU A 355 -10.75 5.90 -15.51
N GLU A 356 -9.80 6.66 -16.06
CA GLU A 356 -9.07 6.30 -17.27
C GLU A 356 -8.31 4.98 -17.07
N MET A 357 -7.59 4.86 -15.96
CA MET A 357 -6.84 3.65 -15.63
C MET A 357 -7.74 2.46 -15.32
N ILE A 358 -8.90 2.68 -14.69
CA ILE A 358 -9.92 1.62 -14.49
C ILE A 358 -10.40 1.06 -15.83
N LYS A 359 -10.68 1.92 -16.80
CA LYS A 359 -11.10 1.54 -18.16
C LYS A 359 -9.97 0.84 -18.90
N TYR A 360 -8.76 1.41 -18.85
CA TYR A 360 -7.57 0.86 -19.49
C TYR A 360 -7.26 -0.56 -18.99
N ASN A 361 -7.27 -0.77 -17.67
CA ASN A 361 -7.03 -2.07 -17.03
C ASN A 361 -8.27 -2.98 -16.97
N LYS A 362 -9.42 -2.56 -17.52
CA LYS A 362 -10.67 -3.33 -17.60
C LYS A 362 -11.15 -3.86 -16.24
N LEU A 363 -11.02 -3.05 -15.18
CA LEU A 363 -11.31 -3.48 -13.80
C LEU A 363 -12.80 -3.61 -13.48
N GLY A 364 -13.67 -3.09 -14.35
CA GLY A 364 -15.13 -3.13 -14.21
C GLY A 364 -15.69 -2.04 -13.27
N ASP A 365 -17.00 -1.83 -13.35
CA ASP A 365 -17.69 -0.73 -12.66
C ASP A 365 -17.79 -0.94 -11.14
N SER A 366 -17.69 -2.18 -10.66
CA SER A 366 -17.71 -2.53 -9.24
C SER A 366 -16.34 -2.43 -8.57
N TYR A 367 -15.29 -2.01 -9.29
CA TYR A 367 -13.96 -1.86 -8.72
C TYR A 367 -13.94 -0.76 -7.64
N PRO A 368 -13.54 -1.06 -6.38
CA PRO A 368 -13.49 -0.04 -5.35
C PRO A 368 -12.32 0.92 -5.59
N SER A 369 -12.59 1.99 -6.33
CA SER A 369 -11.59 2.97 -6.77
C SER A 369 -11.35 4.07 -5.75
N HIS A 370 -12.31 4.36 -4.89
CA HIS A 370 -12.21 5.46 -3.94
C HIS A 370 -13.11 5.28 -2.72
N ILE A 371 -12.84 6.06 -1.68
CA ILE A 371 -13.73 6.23 -0.53
C ILE A 371 -13.80 7.70 -0.14
N GLN A 372 -14.94 8.14 0.39
CA GLN A 372 -15.01 9.38 1.16
C GLN A 372 -14.43 9.11 2.56
N PHE A 373 -13.45 9.90 2.99
CA PHE A 373 -12.83 9.71 4.31
C PHE A 373 -13.08 10.86 5.29
N PHE A 374 -13.52 12.01 4.79
CA PHE A 374 -13.83 13.19 5.58
C PHE A 374 -15.02 13.94 4.99
N GLU A 375 -15.91 14.43 5.85
CA GLU A 375 -17.02 15.31 5.50
C GLU A 375 -17.30 16.25 6.68
N LYS A 376 -17.48 17.54 6.39
CA LYS A 376 -17.89 18.52 7.39
C LYS A 376 -18.65 19.66 6.72
N THR A 377 -19.74 20.07 7.35
CA THR A 377 -20.60 21.16 6.86
C THR A 377 -20.76 22.22 7.93
N ILE A 378 -20.67 23.49 7.55
CA ILE A 378 -20.90 24.65 8.41
C ILE A 378 -21.97 25.53 7.77
N SER A 379 -22.88 26.08 8.56
CA SER A 379 -23.86 27.05 8.11
C SER A 379 -23.40 28.49 8.36
N PHE A 380 -23.74 29.40 7.46
CA PHE A 380 -23.50 30.84 7.61
C PHE A 380 -24.60 31.65 6.93
N GLU A 381 -24.68 32.94 7.22
CA GLU A 381 -25.62 33.87 6.62
C GLU A 381 -24.89 34.98 5.87
N VAL A 382 -25.57 35.54 4.88
CA VAL A 382 -25.15 36.75 4.17
C VAL A 382 -26.27 37.78 4.37
N ASN A 383 -25.90 38.95 4.89
CA ASN A 383 -26.82 40.02 5.26
C ASN A 383 -26.58 41.29 4.45
#